data_AF-D3SGA1-F1
#
_entry.id   AF-D3SGA1-F1
#
_cell.length_a   1.000
_cell.length_b   1.000
_cell.length_c   1.000
_cell.angle_alpha   90.00
_cell.angle_beta   90.00
_cell.angle_gamma   90.00
#
_symmetry.space_group_name_H-M   'P 1'
#
loop_
_entity.id
_entity.type
_entity.pdbx_description
1 polymer ?
#
loop_
_entity_poly.entity_id
_entity_poly.type
_entity_poly.pdbx_seq_one_letter_code
_entity_poly.pdbx_strand_id
1 'polypeptide(L)'
;MAYHYGGRALSSEQRRALEHIEDFKRLRRRIGPPFVDEVLDTLFRLSEEQLDALFDNYRRAFGSSAHDYAIETLPRWRSGRVKMSGKTATRFLNLVPRQLPEVDQLELLLELCEYHTGKRRESVEIDRDNPEAARRPMHAAIVRIANASAVQNLPEHVTHTVNWLKSREGRVLRAMLADIERQDHQTEQERVEERWAAIAAYIQERTARGSSDTFSFPSGSLRVFTRRMPAFLVFSTAVYQTLNHSDVMALRAWRDGPLRAQWYGAPLVGLYRLLSPLGAALVHVTPFLRPLVRRILGGMARKAKRACG
;
A
#
# COMPACT_ATOMS: atom_id res chain seq x y z
N MET A 1 -42.94 -24.91 17.75
CA MET A 1 -42.21 -26.13 17.36
C MET A 1 -40.73 -25.77 17.24
N ALA A 2 -39.94 -26.04 18.28
CA ALA A 2 -38.51 -25.79 18.28
C ALA A 2 -37.81 -27.02 17.66
N TYR A 3 -37.15 -26.83 16.52
CA TYR A 3 -36.30 -27.87 15.94
C TYR A 3 -35.05 -28.02 16.81
N HIS A 4 -35.06 -29.01 17.69
CA HIS A 4 -33.85 -29.49 18.34
C HIS A 4 -32.98 -30.18 17.28
N TYR A 5 -32.03 -29.43 16.70
CA TYR A 5 -30.87 -30.06 16.06
C TYR A 5 -30.07 -30.78 17.14
N GLY A 6 -30.30 -32.08 17.28
CA GLY A 6 -29.46 -32.96 18.09
C GLY A 6 -28.07 -33.02 17.51
N GLY A 7 -27.18 -32.15 18.00
CA GLY A 7 -25.77 -32.13 17.61
C GLY A 7 -25.09 -33.44 18.05
N ARG A 8 -24.86 -34.35 17.11
CA ARG A 8 -24.05 -35.55 17.35
C ARG A 8 -22.64 -35.09 17.72
N ALA A 9 -22.18 -35.41 18.92
CA ALA A 9 -20.84 -35.03 19.37
C ALA A 9 -19.78 -35.62 18.43
N LEU A 10 -18.90 -34.76 17.90
CA LEU A 10 -17.80 -35.18 17.02
C LEU A 10 -16.88 -36.18 17.74
N SER A 11 -16.48 -37.25 17.04
CA SER A 11 -15.50 -38.20 17.53
C SER A 11 -14.13 -37.53 17.74
N SER A 12 -13.27 -38.12 18.55
CA SER A 12 -11.90 -37.61 18.80
C SER A 12 -11.09 -37.49 17.52
N GLU A 13 -11.24 -38.45 16.59
CA GLU A 13 -10.60 -38.44 15.28
C GLU A 13 -11.11 -37.31 14.39
N GLN A 14 -12.43 -37.08 14.38
CA GLN A 14 -13.02 -35.97 13.64
C GLN A 14 -12.54 -34.61 14.17
N ARG A 15 -12.40 -34.46 15.49
CA ARG A 15 -11.86 -33.23 16.09
C ARG A 15 -10.40 -32.99 15.68
N ARG A 16 -9.54 -34.02 15.78
CA ARG A 16 -8.14 -33.92 15.33
C ARG A 16 -8.03 -33.58 13.84
N ALA A 17 -8.87 -34.19 13.00
CA ALA A 17 -8.90 -33.87 11.57
C ALA A 17 -9.29 -32.41 11.31
N LEU A 18 -10.29 -31.88 12.03
CA LEU A 18 -10.69 -30.48 11.94
C LEU A 18 -9.60 -29.52 12.43
N GLU A 19 -8.91 -29.86 13.51
CA GLU A 19 -7.77 -29.09 14.03
C GLU A 19 -6.64 -29.01 12.98
N HIS A 20 -6.31 -30.12 12.33
CA HIS A 20 -5.29 -30.13 11.27
C HIS A 20 -5.67 -29.25 10.07
N ILE A 21 -6.95 -29.26 9.67
CA ILE A 21 -7.45 -28.40 8.59
C ILE A 21 -7.35 -26.93 8.98
N GLU A 22 -7.73 -26.58 10.21
CA GLU A 22 -7.67 -25.20 10.68
C GLU A 22 -6.22 -24.72 10.84
N ASP A 23 -5.32 -25.57 11.32
CA ASP A 23 -3.87 -25.28 11.39
C ASP A 23 -3.29 -24.99 10.01
N PHE A 24 -3.64 -25.80 9.01
CA PHE A 24 -3.21 -25.57 7.64
C PHE A 24 -3.77 -24.25 7.08
N LYS A 25 -5.06 -23.95 7.31
CA LYS A 25 -5.67 -22.68 6.91
C LYS A 25 -5.02 -21.47 7.58
N ARG A 26 -4.65 -21.59 8.86
CA ARG A 26 -3.93 -20.54 9.60
C ARG A 26 -2.52 -20.34 9.03
N LEU A 27 -1.79 -21.42 8.76
CA LEU A 27 -0.48 -21.37 8.10
C LEU A 27 -0.58 -20.68 6.74
N ARG A 28 -1.48 -21.15 5.87
CA ARG A 28 -1.67 -20.63 4.50
C ARG A 28 -1.98 -19.13 4.50
N ARG A 29 -2.86 -18.66 5.40
CA ARG A 29 -3.14 -17.22 5.56
C ARG A 29 -1.94 -16.43 6.10
N ARG A 30 -1.18 -17.01 7.03
CA ARG A 30 -0.07 -16.31 7.67
C ARG A 30 1.13 -16.14 6.73
N ILE A 31 1.40 -17.14 5.89
CA ILE A 31 2.54 -17.13 4.97
C ILE A 31 2.19 -16.51 3.63
N GLY A 32 0.98 -16.76 3.11
CA GLY A 32 0.59 -16.32 1.79
C GLY A 32 0.05 -17.50 0.99
N PRO A 33 -1.24 -17.49 0.62
CA PRO A 33 -1.82 -18.56 -0.20
C PRO A 33 -1.05 -18.84 -1.49
N PRO A 34 -0.66 -17.84 -2.32
CA PRO A 34 0.07 -18.10 -3.57
C PRO A 34 1.33 -18.93 -3.36
N PHE A 35 2.23 -18.45 -2.49
CA PHE A 35 3.46 -19.16 -2.14
C PHE A 35 3.21 -20.57 -1.59
N VAL A 36 2.27 -20.73 -0.66
CA VAL A 36 2.01 -22.05 -0.06
C VAL A 36 1.44 -23.03 -1.08
N ASP A 37 0.56 -22.55 -1.95
CA ASP A 37 -0.06 -23.37 -2.97
C ASP A 37 0.96 -23.78 -4.03
N GLU A 38 1.78 -22.85 -4.53
CA GLU A 38 2.81 -23.13 -5.54
C GLU A 38 3.86 -24.13 -5.04
N VAL A 39 4.28 -24.02 -3.76
CA VAL A 39 5.19 -25.01 -3.16
C VAL A 39 4.58 -26.40 -3.11
N LEU A 40 3.29 -26.53 -2.76
CA LEU A 40 2.62 -27.83 -2.68
C LEU A 40 2.31 -28.40 -4.06
N ASP A 41 1.93 -27.56 -5.01
CA ASP A 41 1.73 -27.97 -6.40
C ASP A 41 3.05 -28.44 -7.01
N THR A 42 4.15 -27.75 -6.70
CA THR A 42 5.50 -28.18 -7.07
C THR A 42 5.87 -29.52 -6.44
N LEU A 43 5.63 -29.71 -5.13
CA LEU A 43 5.80 -31.02 -4.46
C LEU A 43 5.07 -32.14 -5.22
N PHE A 44 3.84 -31.88 -5.66
CA PHE A 44 3.05 -32.89 -6.35
C PHE A 44 3.50 -33.16 -7.79
N ARG A 45 4.21 -32.23 -8.42
CA ARG A 45 4.78 -32.34 -9.77
C ARG A 45 6.20 -32.94 -9.82
N LEU A 46 6.88 -33.06 -8.68
CA LEU A 46 8.22 -33.67 -8.63
C LEU A 46 8.21 -35.10 -9.21
N SER A 47 9.26 -35.42 -9.96
CA SER A 47 9.54 -36.78 -10.45
C SER A 47 9.84 -37.74 -9.30
N GLU A 48 9.79 -39.05 -9.54
CA GLU A 48 10.10 -40.07 -8.52
C GLU A 48 11.53 -39.89 -7.96
N GLU A 49 12.51 -39.66 -8.83
CA GLU A 49 13.91 -39.40 -8.41
C GLU A 49 14.03 -38.16 -7.51
N GLN A 50 13.33 -37.08 -7.84
CA GLN A 50 13.31 -35.87 -7.03
C GLN A 50 12.58 -36.06 -5.71
N LEU A 51 11.48 -36.84 -5.69
CA LEU A 51 10.75 -37.18 -4.49
C LEU A 51 11.62 -38.03 -3.54
N ASP A 52 12.37 -38.99 -4.06
CA ASP A 52 13.28 -39.81 -3.26
C ASP A 52 14.35 -38.95 -2.60
N ALA A 53 15.00 -38.07 -3.37
CA ALA A 53 15.98 -37.12 -2.83
C ALA A 53 15.36 -36.15 -1.79
N LEU A 54 14.14 -35.66 -2.04
CA LEU A 54 13.40 -34.82 -1.09
C LEU A 54 13.09 -35.59 0.20
N PHE A 55 12.62 -36.83 0.10
CA PHE A 55 12.25 -37.64 1.25
C PHE A 55 13.45 -38.10 2.07
N ASP A 56 14.61 -38.33 1.44
CA ASP A 56 15.86 -38.54 2.16
C ASP A 56 16.22 -37.32 3.02
N ASN A 57 16.11 -36.12 2.44
CA ASN A 57 16.31 -34.87 3.19
C ASN A 57 15.25 -34.69 4.29
N TYR A 58 14.00 -35.05 4.01
CA TYR A 58 12.90 -35.01 4.98
C TYR A 58 13.15 -35.95 6.16
N ARG A 59 13.61 -37.18 5.90
CA ARG A 59 13.94 -38.18 6.93
C ARG A 59 15.08 -37.69 7.82
N ARG A 60 16.14 -37.14 7.24
CA ARG A 60 17.26 -36.56 7.99
C ARG A 60 16.84 -35.38 8.87
N ALA A 61 15.93 -34.53 8.37
CA ALA A 61 15.48 -33.35 9.11
C ALA A 61 14.43 -33.64 10.19
N PHE A 62 13.57 -34.65 10.00
CA PHE A 62 12.37 -34.83 10.85
C PHE A 62 12.18 -36.25 11.41
N GLY A 63 13.06 -37.19 11.09
CA GLY A 63 13.06 -38.58 11.58
C GLY A 63 12.20 -39.54 10.74
N SER A 64 12.43 -40.84 10.93
CA SER A 64 11.82 -41.92 10.14
C SER A 64 10.29 -41.96 10.22
N SER A 65 9.71 -41.88 11.43
CA SER A 65 8.24 -41.90 11.57
C SER A 65 7.53 -40.78 10.81
N ALA A 66 8.11 -39.58 10.79
CA ALA A 66 7.56 -38.46 10.04
C ALA A 66 7.67 -38.67 8.53
N HIS A 67 8.76 -39.28 8.10
CA HIS A 67 9.04 -39.63 6.72
C HIS A 67 8.08 -40.72 6.23
N ASP A 68 7.94 -41.82 6.96
CA ASP A 68 7.11 -42.97 6.58
C ASP A 68 5.65 -42.54 6.40
N TYR A 69 5.14 -41.76 7.36
CA TYR A 69 3.83 -41.14 7.25
C TYR A 69 3.68 -40.26 6.00
N ALA A 70 4.71 -39.47 5.67
CA ALA A 70 4.66 -38.56 4.53
C ALA A 70 4.65 -39.31 3.19
N ILE A 71 5.45 -40.37 3.05
CA ILE A 71 5.45 -41.24 1.86
C ILE A 71 4.09 -41.92 1.70
N GLU A 72 3.58 -42.56 2.75
CA GLU A 72 2.30 -43.29 2.69
C GLU A 72 1.12 -42.36 2.37
N THR A 73 1.18 -41.10 2.82
CA THR A 73 0.08 -40.14 2.69
C THR A 73 0.17 -39.29 1.42
N LEU A 74 1.33 -39.17 0.78
CA LEU A 74 1.53 -38.33 -0.40
C LEU A 74 0.50 -38.59 -1.52
N PRO A 75 0.18 -39.84 -1.92
CA PRO A 75 -0.83 -40.08 -2.96
C PRO A 75 -2.23 -39.60 -2.56
N ARG A 76 -2.54 -39.62 -1.25
CA ARG A 76 -3.83 -39.17 -0.71
C ARG A 76 -3.91 -37.64 -0.64
N TRP A 77 -2.79 -36.95 -0.40
CA TRP A 77 -2.72 -35.49 -0.52
C TRP A 77 -2.85 -35.07 -1.98
N ARG A 78 -2.11 -35.72 -2.89
CA ARG A 78 -2.13 -35.44 -4.34
C ARG A 78 -3.53 -35.62 -4.95
N SER A 79 -4.27 -36.64 -4.53
CA SER A 79 -5.68 -36.86 -4.95
C SER A 79 -6.71 -36.00 -4.20
N GLY A 80 -6.28 -35.22 -3.20
CA GLY A 80 -7.17 -34.42 -2.37
C GLY A 80 -8.04 -35.21 -1.39
N ARG A 81 -7.88 -36.54 -1.31
CA ARG A 81 -8.64 -37.43 -0.42
C ARG A 81 -8.46 -37.09 1.06
N VAL A 82 -7.26 -36.63 1.42
CA VAL A 82 -6.96 -36.12 2.77
C VAL A 82 -6.25 -34.78 2.66
N LYS A 83 -6.38 -33.94 3.69
CA LYS A 83 -5.69 -32.64 3.77
C LYS A 83 -4.41 -32.78 4.58
N MET A 84 -3.40 -32.00 4.19
CA MET A 84 -2.13 -31.94 4.90
C MET A 84 -2.29 -31.11 6.19
N SER A 85 -1.65 -31.55 7.29
CA SER A 85 -1.60 -30.74 8.51
C SER A 85 -0.71 -29.51 8.32
N GLY A 86 -0.95 -28.45 9.09
CA GLY A 86 -0.07 -27.26 9.08
C GLY A 86 1.38 -27.59 9.44
N LYS A 87 1.61 -28.55 10.35
CA LYS A 87 2.96 -29.00 10.71
C LYS A 87 3.68 -29.66 9.53
N THR A 88 3.01 -30.57 8.83
CA THR A 88 3.58 -31.26 7.67
C THR A 88 3.81 -30.29 6.52
N ALA A 89 2.86 -29.39 6.24
CA ALA A 89 3.01 -28.36 5.22
C ALA A 89 4.22 -27.47 5.50
N THR A 90 4.39 -27.00 6.75
CA THR A 90 5.55 -26.20 7.15
C THR A 90 6.89 -26.89 6.85
N ARG A 91 6.96 -28.22 6.96
CA ARG A 91 8.17 -28.98 6.61
C ARG A 91 8.46 -28.91 5.11
N PHE A 92 7.45 -29.11 4.28
CA PHE A 92 7.62 -29.00 2.82
C PHE A 92 7.93 -27.58 2.36
N LEU A 93 7.35 -26.54 3.00
CA LEU A 93 7.71 -25.13 2.74
C LEU A 93 9.20 -24.82 2.95
N ASN A 94 9.92 -25.65 3.71
CA ASN A 94 11.35 -25.48 3.98
C ASN A 94 12.26 -26.44 3.20
N LEU A 95 11.71 -27.47 2.58
CA LEU A 95 12.48 -28.47 1.85
C LEU A 95 12.31 -28.36 0.33
N VAL A 96 11.07 -28.17 -0.13
CA VAL A 96 10.75 -28.16 -1.56
C VAL A 96 11.48 -27.04 -2.29
N PRO A 97 11.49 -25.77 -1.82
CA PRO A 97 12.20 -24.70 -2.52
C PRO A 97 13.68 -25.02 -2.76
N ARG A 98 14.32 -25.75 -1.84
CA ARG A 98 15.75 -26.10 -1.93
C ARG A 98 16.07 -27.15 -3.00
N GLN A 99 15.05 -27.82 -3.57
CA GLN A 99 15.21 -28.78 -4.66
C GLN A 99 15.01 -28.11 -6.03
N LEU A 100 14.60 -26.85 -6.05
CA LEU A 100 14.29 -26.14 -7.30
C LEU A 100 15.53 -25.44 -7.87
N PRO A 101 15.58 -25.24 -9.19
CA PRO A 101 16.49 -24.29 -9.81
C PRO A 101 16.40 -22.91 -9.16
N GLU A 102 17.49 -22.13 -9.21
CA GLU A 102 17.54 -20.80 -8.60
C GLU A 102 16.47 -19.83 -9.16
N VAL A 103 16.11 -19.98 -10.43
CA VAL A 103 15.07 -19.17 -11.08
C VAL A 103 13.71 -19.39 -10.40
N ASP A 104 13.30 -20.64 -10.23
CA ASP A 104 12.03 -20.98 -9.59
C ASP A 104 12.02 -20.59 -8.09
N GLN A 105 13.18 -20.66 -7.43
CA GLN A 105 13.31 -20.17 -6.05
C GLN A 105 13.08 -18.66 -5.95
N LEU A 106 13.55 -17.91 -6.95
CA LEU A 106 13.35 -16.47 -7.03
C LEU A 106 11.88 -16.13 -7.30
N GLU A 107 11.20 -16.89 -8.17
CA GLU A 107 9.76 -16.72 -8.43
C GLU A 107 8.93 -16.97 -7.17
N LEU A 108 9.19 -18.04 -6.42
CA LEU A 108 8.55 -18.28 -5.13
C LEU A 108 8.79 -17.15 -4.13
N LEU A 109 10.01 -16.63 -4.07
CA LEU A 109 10.34 -15.51 -3.19
C LEU A 109 9.61 -14.23 -3.61
N LEU A 110 9.47 -13.97 -4.91
CA LEU A 110 8.70 -12.86 -5.45
C LEU A 110 7.24 -12.93 -4.99
N GLU A 111 6.57 -14.06 -5.18
CA GLU A 111 5.18 -14.24 -4.73
C GLU A 111 5.01 -14.00 -3.23
N LEU A 112 5.96 -14.51 -2.44
CA LEU A 112 5.98 -14.31 -0.99
C LEU A 112 6.12 -12.82 -0.64
N CYS A 113 7.05 -12.12 -1.30
CA CYS A 113 7.25 -10.69 -1.10
C CYS A 113 6.04 -9.87 -1.55
N GLU A 114 5.43 -10.17 -2.70
CA GLU A 114 4.25 -9.48 -3.21
C GLU A 114 3.06 -9.61 -2.24
N TYR A 115 2.84 -10.80 -1.68
CA TYR A 115 1.76 -11.02 -0.71
C TYR A 115 1.93 -10.17 0.55
N HIS A 116 3.17 -9.97 1.01
CA HIS A 116 3.46 -9.17 2.22
C HIS A 116 3.77 -7.70 1.92
N THR A 117 3.89 -7.30 0.66
CA THR A 117 4.14 -5.90 0.29
C THR A 117 2.85 -5.10 0.40
N GLY A 118 2.75 -4.29 1.45
CA GLY A 118 1.67 -3.31 1.58
C GLY A 118 1.84 -2.20 0.54
N LYS A 119 1.07 -2.23 -0.55
CA LYS A 119 1.12 -1.18 -1.60
C LYS A 119 0.85 0.19 -1.00
N ARG A 120 1.93 0.98 -0.82
CA ARG A 120 1.84 2.30 -0.20
C ARG A 120 1.31 3.31 -1.20
N ARG A 121 0.33 4.11 -0.80
CA ARG A 121 -0.22 5.18 -1.63
C ARG A 121 0.14 6.51 -1.01
N GLU A 122 0.94 7.29 -1.72
CA GLU A 122 1.32 8.63 -1.30
C GLU A 122 0.74 9.65 -2.29
N SER A 123 0.47 10.85 -1.79
CA SER A 123 -0.03 11.94 -2.63
C SER A 123 0.65 13.25 -2.28
N VAL A 124 1.07 13.99 -3.31
CA VAL A 124 1.73 15.29 -3.17
C VAL A 124 0.95 16.34 -3.95
N GLU A 125 0.58 17.41 -3.23
CA GLU A 125 -0.10 18.56 -3.79
C GLU A 125 0.96 19.57 -4.29
N ILE A 126 0.85 19.98 -5.56
CA ILE A 126 1.68 21.04 -6.13
C ILE A 126 0.98 22.38 -5.96
N ASP A 127 1.69 23.35 -5.37
CA ASP A 127 1.28 24.75 -5.36
C ASP A 127 1.52 25.37 -6.74
N ARG A 128 0.50 26.03 -7.31
CA ARG A 128 0.59 26.67 -8.62
C ARG A 128 1.51 27.89 -8.61
N ASP A 129 1.59 28.57 -7.48
CA ASP A 129 2.39 29.80 -7.35
C ASP A 129 3.86 29.47 -7.05
N ASN A 130 4.14 28.26 -6.55
CA ASN A 130 5.49 27.79 -6.25
C ASN A 130 5.59 26.27 -6.44
N PRO A 131 5.67 25.77 -7.69
CA PRO A 131 5.69 24.34 -7.95
C PRO A 131 6.92 23.65 -7.32
N GLU A 132 8.07 24.32 -7.32
CA GLU A 132 9.33 23.81 -6.76
C GLU A 132 9.24 23.44 -5.26
N ALA A 133 8.34 24.06 -4.49
CA ALA A 133 8.11 23.70 -3.10
C ALA A 133 7.66 22.23 -2.92
N ALA A 134 7.04 21.63 -3.94
CA ALA A 134 6.54 20.25 -3.88
C ALA A 134 7.64 19.19 -4.11
N ARG A 135 8.83 19.58 -4.60
CA ARG A 135 9.93 18.65 -4.90
C ARG A 135 10.45 17.91 -3.64
N ARG A 136 10.60 18.63 -2.52
CA ARG A 136 11.00 18.01 -1.24
C ARG A 136 9.96 17.02 -0.70
N PRO A 137 8.66 17.37 -0.56
CA PRO A 137 7.60 16.42 -0.23
C PRO A 137 7.53 15.21 -1.17
N MET A 138 7.79 15.42 -2.46
CA MET A 138 7.83 14.37 -3.48
C MET A 138 8.95 13.35 -3.22
N HIS A 139 10.21 13.79 -3.08
CA HIS A 139 11.30 12.89 -2.71
C HIS A 139 11.03 12.17 -1.39
N ALA A 140 10.51 12.88 -0.39
CA ALA A 140 10.16 12.24 0.88
C ALA A 140 9.07 11.17 0.71
N ALA A 141 8.12 11.36 -0.20
CA ALA A 141 7.09 10.38 -0.53
C ALA A 141 7.68 9.15 -1.23
N ILE A 142 8.58 9.35 -2.20
CA ILE A 142 9.30 8.26 -2.89
C ILE A 142 10.08 7.41 -1.89
N VAL A 143 10.84 8.02 -0.98
CA VAL A 143 11.58 7.31 0.08
C VAL A 143 10.62 6.50 0.97
N ARG A 144 9.45 7.06 1.33
CA ARG A 144 8.45 6.31 2.12
C ARG A 144 7.88 5.13 1.36
N ILE A 145 7.69 5.23 0.04
CA ILE A 145 7.26 4.13 -0.83
C ILE A 145 8.35 3.06 -0.87
N ALA A 146 9.61 3.42 -1.14
CA ALA A 146 10.73 2.47 -1.19
C ALA A 146 10.92 1.72 0.14
N ASN A 147 10.77 2.41 1.28
CA ASN A 147 10.86 1.78 2.61
C ASN A 147 9.70 0.79 2.92
N ALA A 148 8.65 0.76 2.11
CA ALA A 148 7.54 -0.19 2.26
C ALA A 148 7.81 -1.55 1.59
N SER A 149 8.97 -1.74 0.95
CA SER A 149 9.39 -2.99 0.34
C SER A 149 9.38 -4.17 1.34
N ALA A 150 8.64 -5.24 1.00
CA ALA A 150 8.71 -6.49 1.76
C ALA A 150 9.92 -7.35 1.40
N VAL A 151 10.61 -7.07 0.29
CA VAL A 151 11.85 -7.78 -0.07
C VAL A 151 12.92 -7.54 1.00
N GLN A 152 13.06 -6.28 1.41
CA GLN A 152 13.96 -5.88 2.48
C GLN A 152 13.44 -6.32 3.85
N ASN A 153 12.12 -6.17 4.08
CA ASN A 153 11.50 -6.33 5.39
C ASN A 153 10.33 -7.34 5.38
N LEU A 154 10.62 -8.62 5.15
CA LEU A 154 9.62 -9.67 5.37
C LEU A 154 9.20 -9.72 6.86
N PRO A 155 7.91 -9.95 7.18
CA PRO A 155 7.48 -10.08 8.55
C PRO A 155 8.20 -11.22 9.28
N GLU A 156 8.54 -11.04 10.56
CA GLU A 156 9.31 -12.03 11.33
C GLU A 156 8.62 -13.40 11.41
N HIS A 157 7.29 -13.44 11.44
CA HIS A 157 6.58 -14.71 11.44
C HIS A 157 6.78 -15.51 10.15
N VAL A 158 7.03 -14.84 9.02
CA VAL A 158 7.32 -15.46 7.73
C VAL A 158 8.73 -16.03 7.77
N THR A 159 9.72 -15.23 8.11
CA THR A 159 11.13 -15.66 8.17
C THR A 159 11.37 -16.76 9.21
N HIS A 160 10.61 -16.77 10.30
CA HIS A 160 10.64 -17.85 11.29
C HIS A 160 10.01 -19.15 10.77
N THR A 161 8.93 -19.07 9.98
CA THR A 161 8.24 -20.26 9.47
C THR A 161 8.93 -20.85 8.24
N VAL A 162 9.40 -19.98 7.35
CA VAL A 162 10.10 -20.30 6.09
C VAL A 162 11.59 -20.06 6.32
N ASN A 163 12.18 -20.92 7.15
CA ASN A 163 13.54 -20.79 7.65
C ASN A 163 14.63 -20.97 6.57
N TRP A 164 14.33 -21.58 5.43
CA TRP A 164 15.30 -21.68 4.33
C TRP A 164 15.71 -20.30 3.81
N LEU A 165 14.86 -19.27 3.95
CA LEU A 165 15.21 -17.88 3.67
C LEU A 165 16.35 -17.34 4.54
N LYS A 166 16.63 -17.99 5.68
CA LYS A 166 17.75 -17.68 6.58
C LYS A 166 19.03 -18.42 6.16
N SER A 167 18.96 -19.39 5.23
CA SER A 167 20.14 -20.09 4.70
C SER A 167 21.03 -19.14 3.89
N ARG A 168 22.25 -19.60 3.53
CA ARG A 168 23.16 -18.79 2.71
C ARG A 168 22.53 -18.47 1.36
N GLU A 169 21.95 -19.47 0.72
CA GLU A 169 21.31 -19.39 -0.60
C GLU A 169 20.09 -18.47 -0.54
N GLY A 170 19.21 -18.66 0.46
CA GLY A 170 18.05 -17.78 0.67
C GLY A 170 18.44 -16.32 0.90
N ARG A 171 19.54 -16.05 1.63
CA ARG A 171 20.06 -14.69 1.81
C ARG A 171 20.59 -14.09 0.51
N VAL A 172 21.25 -14.87 -0.35
CA VAL A 172 21.73 -14.42 -1.66
C VAL A 172 20.55 -14.04 -2.56
N LEU A 173 19.53 -14.89 -2.66
CA LEU A 173 18.34 -14.60 -3.47
C LEU A 173 17.59 -13.36 -2.97
N ARG A 174 17.44 -13.20 -1.65
CA ARG A 174 16.86 -11.98 -1.07
C ARG A 174 17.68 -10.73 -1.38
N ALA A 175 19.01 -10.83 -1.35
CA ALA A 175 19.89 -9.71 -1.69
C ALA A 175 19.79 -9.34 -3.17
N MET A 176 19.74 -10.35 -4.06
CA MET A 176 19.52 -10.14 -5.50
C MET A 176 18.18 -9.46 -5.76
N LEU A 177 17.10 -9.95 -5.16
CA LEU A 177 15.78 -9.36 -5.33
C LEU A 177 15.72 -7.92 -4.78
N ALA A 178 16.39 -7.65 -3.66
CA ALA A 178 16.48 -6.31 -3.09
C ALA A 178 17.27 -5.34 -3.98
N ASP A 179 18.24 -5.84 -4.74
CA ASP A 179 19.00 -5.04 -5.69
C ASP A 179 18.19 -4.72 -6.95
N ILE A 180 17.45 -5.71 -7.48
CA ILE A 180 16.51 -5.51 -8.60
C ILE A 180 15.48 -4.45 -8.22
N GLU A 181 14.82 -4.60 -7.07
CA GLU A 181 13.81 -3.61 -6.64
C GLU A 181 14.42 -2.22 -6.44
N ARG A 182 15.67 -2.13 -5.97
CA ARG A 182 16.39 -0.86 -5.83
C ARG A 182 16.61 -0.19 -7.19
N GLN A 183 17.02 -0.96 -8.21
CA GLN A 183 17.20 -0.45 -9.58
C GLN A 183 15.87 0.01 -10.18
N ASP A 184 14.78 -0.73 -9.95
CA ASP A 184 13.44 -0.34 -10.40
C ASP A 184 12.98 0.97 -9.72
N HIS A 185 13.19 1.11 -8.41
CA HIS A 185 12.89 2.36 -7.70
C HIS A 185 13.71 3.54 -8.21
N GLN A 186 15.00 3.33 -8.51
CA GLN A 186 15.87 4.37 -9.08
C GLN A 186 15.38 4.80 -10.46
N THR A 187 15.06 3.85 -11.33
CA THR A 187 14.53 4.11 -12.68
C THR A 187 13.22 4.91 -12.61
N GLU A 188 12.30 4.55 -11.73
CA GLU A 188 11.03 5.28 -11.57
C GLU A 188 11.23 6.65 -10.92
N GLN A 189 12.21 6.80 -10.01
CA GLN A 189 12.58 8.12 -9.48
C GLN A 189 13.14 9.03 -10.58
N GLU A 190 14.04 8.54 -11.43
CA GLU A 190 14.57 9.30 -12.57
C GLU A 190 13.45 9.74 -13.52
N ARG A 191 12.49 8.84 -13.78
CA ARG A 191 11.30 9.14 -14.58
C ARG A 191 10.43 10.25 -13.97
N VAL A 192 10.27 10.26 -12.64
CA VAL A 192 9.57 11.34 -11.93
C VAL A 192 10.31 12.66 -12.10
N GLU A 193 11.64 12.67 -11.95
CA GLU A 193 12.46 13.87 -12.08
C GLU A 193 12.49 14.42 -13.51
N GLU A 194 12.58 13.56 -14.52
CA GLU A 194 12.49 13.96 -15.93
C GLU A 194 11.12 14.58 -16.23
N ARG A 195 10.05 13.96 -15.73
CA ARG A 195 8.68 14.44 -15.93
C ARG A 195 8.39 15.73 -15.15
N TRP A 196 9.11 15.98 -14.05
CA TRP A 196 8.89 17.13 -13.18
C TRP A 196 8.98 18.46 -13.92
N ALA A 197 9.99 18.64 -14.78
CA ALA A 197 10.17 19.88 -15.55
C ALA A 197 8.95 20.18 -16.44
N ALA A 198 8.40 19.16 -17.09
CA ALA A 198 7.20 19.28 -17.91
C ALA A 198 5.94 19.58 -17.07
N ILE A 199 5.80 18.94 -15.91
CA ILE A 199 4.69 19.20 -14.98
C ILE A 199 4.78 20.65 -14.46
N ALA A 200 5.95 21.10 -14.03
CA ALA A 200 6.17 22.45 -13.52
C ALA A 200 5.89 23.52 -14.59
N ALA A 201 6.39 23.33 -15.81
CA ALA A 201 6.13 24.24 -16.94
C ALA A 201 4.63 24.33 -17.27
N TYR A 202 3.95 23.17 -17.39
CA TYR A 202 2.51 23.11 -17.66
C TYR A 202 1.67 23.85 -16.59
N ILE A 203 2.11 23.82 -15.34
CA ILE A 203 1.45 24.53 -14.23
C ILE A 203 1.69 26.04 -14.31
N GLN A 204 2.92 26.45 -14.62
CA GLN A 204 3.34 27.85 -14.72
C GLN A 204 2.68 28.58 -15.90
N GLU A 205 2.44 27.91 -17.02
CA GLU A 205 1.74 28.46 -18.18
C GLU A 205 0.25 28.78 -17.93
N ARG A 206 -0.25 28.55 -16.70
CA ARG A 206 -1.61 28.86 -16.21
C ARG A 206 -2.75 28.21 -16.99
N THR A 207 -2.47 27.36 -17.98
CA THR A 207 -3.41 26.57 -18.78
C THR A 207 -4.03 25.40 -18.00
N ALA A 208 -3.40 24.96 -16.91
CA ALA A 208 -3.89 23.84 -16.11
C ALA A 208 -5.22 24.16 -15.38
N ARG A 209 -6.30 23.43 -15.72
CA ARG A 209 -7.57 23.41 -14.94
C ARG A 209 -7.51 22.48 -13.71
N GLY A 210 -6.32 21.96 -13.41
CA GLY A 210 -6.08 20.85 -12.49
C GLY A 210 -5.51 19.69 -13.28
N SER A 211 -4.32 19.22 -12.88
CA SER A 211 -3.62 18.05 -13.42
C SER A 211 -3.40 17.06 -12.28
N SER A 212 -3.38 15.78 -12.64
CA SER A 212 -3.08 14.68 -11.72
C SER A 212 -2.29 13.65 -12.49
N ASP A 213 -1.04 13.45 -12.10
CA ASP A 213 -0.16 12.40 -12.61
C ASP A 213 0.01 11.33 -11.53
N THR A 214 0.14 10.07 -11.94
CA THR A 214 0.36 8.95 -11.03
C THR A 214 1.55 8.15 -11.51
N PHE A 215 2.52 7.96 -10.64
CA PHE A 215 3.73 7.17 -10.86
C PHE A 215 3.59 5.86 -10.07
N SER A 216 3.93 4.75 -10.73
CA SER A 216 3.83 3.42 -10.14
C SER A 216 5.22 2.93 -9.78
N PHE A 217 5.38 2.49 -8.54
CA PHE A 217 6.61 1.90 -8.01
C PHE A 217 6.34 0.44 -7.65
N PRO A 218 7.37 -0.43 -7.54
CA PRO A 218 7.19 -1.80 -7.08
C PRO A 218 6.42 -1.89 -5.74
N SER A 219 6.80 -1.06 -4.77
CA SER A 219 6.21 -1.07 -3.42
C SER A 219 5.04 -0.09 -3.23
N GLY A 220 4.55 0.59 -4.28
CA GLY A 220 3.48 1.58 -4.11
C GLY A 220 3.19 2.48 -5.29
N SER A 221 2.52 3.59 -5.03
CA SER A 221 2.20 4.59 -6.05
C SER A 221 2.26 6.00 -5.46
N LEU A 222 2.72 6.93 -6.28
CA LEU A 222 2.79 8.35 -5.98
C LEU A 222 1.83 9.11 -6.88
N ARG A 223 0.86 9.79 -6.29
CA ARG A 223 -0.03 10.70 -7.00
C ARG A 223 0.41 12.13 -6.82
N VAL A 224 0.79 12.80 -7.90
CA VAL A 224 1.13 14.22 -7.91
C VAL A 224 -0.03 14.97 -8.52
N PHE A 225 -0.57 15.97 -7.83
CA PHE A 225 -1.74 16.69 -8.32
C PHE A 225 -1.70 18.17 -8.00
N THR A 226 -2.33 18.97 -8.86
CA THR A 226 -2.60 20.38 -8.57
C THR A 226 -4.02 20.53 -8.08
N ARG A 227 -4.22 21.27 -6.97
CA ARG A 227 -5.58 21.69 -6.63
C ARG A 227 -6.09 22.68 -7.67
N ARG A 228 -7.20 22.32 -8.32
CA ARG A 228 -8.10 23.31 -8.92
C ARG A 228 -8.38 24.36 -7.84
N MET A 229 -8.13 25.63 -8.12
CA MET A 229 -8.29 26.70 -7.13
C MET A 229 -9.60 26.47 -6.37
N PRO A 230 -9.56 26.19 -5.05
CA PRO A 230 -10.79 25.99 -4.33
C PRO A 230 -11.51 27.32 -4.36
N ALA A 231 -12.75 27.30 -4.87
CA ALA A 231 -13.58 28.48 -5.11
C ALA A 231 -13.62 29.45 -3.91
N PHE A 232 -13.37 28.95 -2.69
CA PHE A 232 -13.14 29.74 -1.48
C PHE A 232 -12.18 30.93 -1.60
N LEU A 233 -11.24 30.90 -2.54
CA LEU A 233 -10.29 31.98 -2.77
C LEU A 233 -10.67 32.90 -3.93
N VAL A 234 -11.63 32.55 -4.78
CA VAL A 234 -11.99 33.34 -5.97
C VAL A 234 -12.57 34.69 -5.55
N PHE A 235 -13.46 34.71 -4.56
CA PHE A 235 -14.07 35.94 -4.06
C PHE A 235 -13.09 36.84 -3.29
N SER A 236 -12.34 36.26 -2.33
CA SER A 236 -11.37 37.02 -1.55
C SER A 236 -10.21 37.53 -2.42
N THR A 237 -9.73 36.72 -3.36
CA THR A 237 -8.69 37.15 -4.33
C THR A 237 -9.21 38.22 -5.28
N ALA A 238 -10.48 38.18 -5.71
CA ALA A 238 -11.06 39.26 -6.52
C ALA A 238 -11.17 40.60 -5.77
N VAL A 239 -11.34 40.56 -4.43
CA VAL A 239 -11.41 41.75 -3.58
C VAL A 239 -10.03 42.33 -3.29
N TYR A 240 -9.04 41.49 -2.97
CA TYR A 240 -7.69 41.92 -2.63
C TYR A 240 -6.74 42.03 -3.83
N GLN A 241 -7.17 41.55 -5.00
CA GLN A 241 -6.40 41.51 -6.27
C GLN A 241 -5.06 40.76 -6.19
N THR A 242 -4.80 40.05 -5.09
CA THR A 242 -3.58 39.27 -4.88
C THR A 242 -3.89 38.05 -4.03
N LEU A 243 -3.26 36.93 -4.37
CA LEU A 243 -3.36 35.66 -3.64
C LEU A 243 -2.57 35.69 -2.33
N ASN A 244 -1.52 36.51 -2.26
CA ASN A 244 -0.56 36.55 -1.15
C ASN A 244 -0.87 37.64 -0.11
N HIS A 245 -2.06 38.24 -0.16
CA HIS A 245 -2.46 39.19 0.87
C HIS A 245 -2.54 38.48 2.23
N SER A 246 -1.99 39.09 3.28
CA SER A 246 -1.92 38.48 4.61
C SER A 246 -3.29 38.05 5.16
N ASP A 247 -4.35 38.79 4.81
CA ASP A 247 -5.73 38.44 5.17
C ASP A 247 -6.29 37.25 4.38
N VAL A 248 -5.91 37.10 3.11
CA VAL A 248 -6.28 35.94 2.29
C VAL A 248 -5.60 34.68 2.83
N MET A 249 -4.33 34.79 3.22
CA MET A 249 -3.58 33.70 3.85
C MET A 249 -4.17 33.30 5.21
N ALA A 250 -4.55 34.26 6.04
CA ALA A 250 -5.19 33.97 7.32
C ALA A 250 -6.55 33.29 7.17
N LEU A 251 -7.38 33.73 6.22
CA LEU A 251 -8.66 33.08 5.92
C LEU A 251 -8.45 31.66 5.36
N ARG A 252 -7.39 31.44 4.59
CA ARG A 252 -6.99 30.10 4.10
C ARG A 252 -6.60 29.19 5.26
N ALA A 253 -5.72 29.64 6.16
CA ALA A 253 -5.29 28.87 7.32
C ALA A 253 -6.48 28.52 8.24
N TRP A 254 -7.37 29.47 8.50
CA TRP A 254 -8.56 29.26 9.31
C TRP A 254 -9.55 28.26 8.68
N ARG A 255 -9.75 28.35 7.37
CA ARG A 255 -10.57 27.40 6.61
C ARG A 255 -10.01 25.98 6.73
N ASP A 256 -8.71 25.81 6.50
CA ASP A 256 -8.11 24.49 6.38
C ASP A 256 -7.83 23.83 7.74
N GLY A 257 -7.71 24.60 8.82
CA GLY A 257 -7.62 24.09 10.18
C GLY A 257 -8.93 24.25 10.97
N PRO A 258 -9.07 25.30 11.80
CA PRO A 258 -10.15 25.44 12.78
C PRO A 258 -11.56 25.26 12.23
N LEU A 259 -11.85 25.78 11.03
CA LEU A 259 -13.19 25.71 10.45
C LEU A 259 -13.56 24.27 10.10
N ARG A 260 -12.64 23.50 9.48
CA ARG A 260 -12.91 22.09 9.12
C ARG A 260 -13.03 21.16 10.33
N ALA A 261 -12.44 21.54 11.47
CA ALA A 261 -12.59 20.79 12.71
C ALA A 261 -14.00 20.91 13.31
N GLN A 262 -14.79 21.91 12.89
CA GLN A 262 -16.16 22.10 13.33
C GLN A 262 -17.14 21.29 12.47
N TRP A 263 -18.20 20.78 13.11
CA TRP A 263 -19.23 19.97 12.42
C TRP A 263 -19.93 20.71 11.27
N TYR A 264 -20.03 22.05 11.37
CA TYR A 264 -20.61 22.92 10.33
C TYR A 264 -19.56 23.44 9.32
N GLY A 265 -18.29 23.08 9.48
CA GLY A 265 -17.20 23.55 8.63
C GLY A 265 -17.33 23.12 7.19
N ALA A 266 -17.55 21.83 6.97
CA ALA A 266 -17.70 21.26 5.64
C ALA A 266 -18.89 21.86 4.83
N PRO A 267 -20.11 21.97 5.39
CA PRO A 267 -21.23 22.59 4.67
C PRO A 267 -21.02 24.08 4.39
N LEU A 268 -20.42 24.85 5.31
CA LEU A 268 -20.10 26.27 5.06
C LEU A 268 -19.07 26.43 3.93
N VAL A 269 -18.03 25.60 3.92
CA VAL A 269 -17.05 25.60 2.83
C VAL A 269 -17.73 25.21 1.51
N GLY A 270 -18.68 24.27 1.52
CA GLY A 270 -19.49 23.91 0.36
C GLY A 270 -20.34 25.07 -0.17
N LEU A 271 -21.10 25.74 0.69
CA LEU A 271 -21.95 26.88 0.33
C LEU A 271 -21.11 28.05 -0.22
N TYR A 272 -19.99 28.36 0.43
CA TYR A 272 -19.10 29.40 -0.07
C TYR A 272 -18.54 29.05 -1.44
N ARG A 273 -18.20 27.78 -1.70
CA ARG A 273 -17.72 27.36 -3.03
C ARG A 273 -18.75 27.64 -4.10
N LEU A 274 -20.03 27.42 -3.82
CA LEU A 274 -21.13 27.68 -4.75
C LEU A 274 -21.29 29.19 -5.03
N LEU A 275 -21.20 30.03 -3.99
CA LEU A 275 -21.49 31.47 -4.10
C LEU A 275 -20.29 32.33 -4.52
N SER A 276 -19.06 31.87 -4.30
CA SER A 276 -17.86 32.70 -4.53
C SER A 276 -17.63 33.15 -5.98
N PRO A 277 -17.96 32.38 -7.05
CA PRO A 277 -17.78 32.87 -8.41
C PRO A 277 -18.73 34.02 -8.74
N LEU A 278 -19.98 33.94 -8.24
CA LEU A 278 -20.98 35.01 -8.37
C LEU A 278 -20.54 36.27 -7.63
N GLY A 279 -20.05 36.11 -6.38
CA GLY A 279 -19.51 37.23 -5.62
C GLY A 279 -18.32 37.89 -6.32
N ALA A 280 -17.42 37.10 -6.91
CA ALA A 280 -16.26 37.63 -7.61
C ALA A 280 -16.68 38.43 -8.85
N ALA A 281 -17.60 37.88 -9.65
CA ALA A 281 -18.19 38.59 -10.79
C ALA A 281 -18.88 39.90 -10.36
N LEU A 282 -19.64 39.88 -9.26
CA LEU A 282 -20.31 41.08 -8.72
C LEU A 282 -19.30 42.17 -8.33
N VAL A 283 -18.21 41.81 -7.64
CA VAL A 283 -17.16 42.76 -7.24
C VAL A 283 -16.40 43.34 -8.45
N HIS A 284 -16.33 42.60 -9.56
CA HIS A 284 -15.77 43.12 -10.81
C HIS A 284 -16.72 44.11 -11.50
N VAL A 285 -18.03 43.84 -11.51
CA VAL A 285 -19.02 44.73 -12.13
C VAL A 285 -19.31 45.97 -11.27
N THR A 286 -19.20 45.87 -9.94
CA THR A 286 -19.54 46.95 -9.00
C THR A 286 -18.34 47.32 -8.09
N PRO A 287 -17.36 48.07 -8.62
CA PRO A 287 -16.10 48.34 -7.91
C PRO A 287 -16.28 49.14 -6.60
N PHE A 288 -17.36 49.90 -6.45
CA PHE A 288 -17.66 50.65 -5.22
C PHE A 288 -17.99 49.74 -4.02
N LEU A 289 -18.38 48.48 -4.24
CA LEU A 289 -18.59 47.50 -3.16
C LEU A 289 -17.28 46.93 -2.61
N ARG A 290 -16.19 47.02 -3.37
CA ARG A 290 -14.90 46.42 -3.00
C ARG A 290 -14.37 46.90 -1.63
N PRO A 291 -14.39 48.20 -1.26
CA PRO A 291 -13.93 48.65 0.05
C PRO A 291 -14.76 48.10 1.22
N LEU A 292 -16.07 47.97 1.02
CA LEU A 292 -17.00 47.43 2.01
C LEU A 292 -16.72 45.94 2.24
N VAL A 293 -16.63 45.16 1.17
CA VAL A 293 -16.30 43.73 1.23
C VAL A 293 -14.91 43.51 1.81
N ARG A 294 -13.94 44.38 1.48
CA ARG A 294 -12.59 44.35 2.06
C ARG A 294 -12.61 44.55 3.58
N ARG A 295 -13.42 45.49 4.10
CA ARG A 295 -13.58 45.68 5.55
C ARG A 295 -14.17 44.44 6.24
N ILE A 296 -15.18 43.82 5.62
CA ILE A 296 -15.82 42.60 6.16
C ILE A 296 -14.81 41.45 6.19
N LEU A 297 -14.15 41.17 5.06
CA LEU A 297 -13.14 40.10 4.96
C LEU A 297 -11.95 40.36 5.88
N GLY A 298 -11.50 41.61 6.03
CA GLY A 298 -10.44 41.97 6.98
C GLY A 298 -10.85 41.75 8.44
N GLY A 299 -12.11 42.00 8.77
CA GLY A 299 -12.68 41.66 10.08
C GLY A 299 -12.68 40.16 10.34
N MET A 300 -13.10 39.35 9.36
CA MET A 300 -13.05 37.90 9.44
C MET A 300 -11.61 37.37 9.52
N ALA A 301 -10.68 37.95 8.75
CA ALA A 301 -9.27 37.58 8.76
C ALA A 301 -8.62 37.84 10.12
N ARG A 302 -8.95 38.95 10.80
CA ARG A 302 -8.48 39.20 12.18
C ARG A 302 -9.01 38.17 13.17
N LYS A 303 -10.27 37.77 13.06
CA LYS A 303 -10.83 36.68 13.89
C LYS A 303 -10.15 35.34 13.57
N ALA A 304 -9.92 35.06 12.30
CA ALA A 304 -9.19 33.87 11.83
C ALA A 304 -7.77 33.81 12.39
N LYS A 305 -7.01 34.92 12.36
CA LYS A 305 -5.65 35.01 12.94
C LYS A 305 -5.65 34.65 14.42
N ARG A 306 -6.64 35.13 15.18
CA ARG A 306 -6.80 34.81 16.62
C ARG A 306 -7.23 33.36 16.90
N ALA A 307 -7.81 32.68 15.92
CA ALA A 307 -8.23 31.29 16.06
C ALA A 307 -7.16 30.29 15.60
N CYS A 308 -6.11 30.75 14.92
CA CYS A 308 -5.04 29.90 14.39
C CYS A 308 -3.69 30.08 15.10
N GLY A 309 -3.54 31.14 15.91
CA GLY A 309 -2.39 31.37 16.78
C GLY A 309 -2.81 31.19 18.22
#